data_AF-A0AAV4RNL7-F1
#
_entry.id   AF-A0AAV4RNL7-F1
#
_cell.length_a   1.000
_cell.length_b   1.000
_cell.length_c   1.000
_cell.angle_alpha   90.00
_cell.angle_beta   90.00
_cell.angle_gamma   90.00
#
_symmetry.space_group_name_H-M   'P 1'
#
loop_
_entity.id
_entity.type
_entity.pdbx_description
1 polymer ?
#
loop_
_entity_poly.entity_id
_entity_poly.type
_entity_poly.pdbx_seq_one_letter_code
_entity_poly.pdbx_strand_id
1 'polypeptide(L)'
;MEIMMWGFDHCEIVSGHFSSVKLWPDFQWKQQGRIDYLETAKALIQNENICPTERFILACNYCLEDDVHALWNKIPRDLQNRIALANLSPIIQLWIGWIMRGERLDWSQVVPACRRARSTFGATYKPVGLRMFAQHLTPEDTRQCVILSIERRVMHYDDLYYFFKKMSTEEQIKLMEDHAFRVMKSFLHWPLQNFFMRMIDSIWIFLSEEQFRDMLHVIICQVILKGWRDFDYLMLLEVFWNKSPPAYKRFVEKDPVYKLVTGLKDTVKIPWKKLSSIKCNCHSKPHILYIE
;
A
#
# COMPACT_ATOMS: atom_id res chain seq x y z
N MET A 1 -3.37 13.96 3.76
CA MET A 1 -2.84 12.59 3.85
C MET A 1 -2.81 11.94 2.48
N GLU A 2 -3.93 11.89 1.75
CA GLU A 2 -4.02 11.30 0.40
C GLU A 2 -2.97 11.80 -0.60
N ILE A 3 -2.74 13.13 -0.70
CA ILE A 3 -1.69 13.70 -1.59
C ILE A 3 -0.29 13.21 -1.19
N MET A 4 -0.01 13.08 0.12
CA MET A 4 1.28 12.57 0.58
C MET A 4 1.43 11.08 0.27
N MET A 5 0.34 10.30 0.39
CA MET A 5 0.32 8.89 0.01
C MET A 5 0.56 8.73 -1.49
N TRP A 6 -0.12 9.52 -2.31
CA TRP A 6 0.14 9.56 -3.75
C TRP A 6 1.61 9.85 -4.06
N GLY A 7 2.21 10.85 -3.42
CA GLY A 7 3.63 11.17 -3.61
C GLY A 7 4.56 10.03 -3.17
N PHE A 8 4.22 9.32 -2.09
CA PHE A 8 4.96 8.14 -1.63
C PHE A 8 4.85 6.97 -2.62
N ASP A 9 3.65 6.70 -3.12
CA ASP A 9 3.37 5.62 -4.06
C ASP A 9 4.06 5.84 -5.42
N HIS A 10 4.41 7.09 -5.75
CA HIS A 10 5.07 7.48 -7.00
C HIS A 10 6.48 8.05 -6.77
N CYS A 11 7.19 7.62 -5.73
CA CYS A 11 8.49 8.19 -5.38
C CYS A 11 9.61 7.95 -6.42
N GLU A 12 9.42 7.03 -7.36
CA GLU A 12 10.30 6.80 -8.51
C GLU A 12 10.20 7.91 -9.58
N ILE A 13 9.28 8.84 -9.40
CA ILE A 13 9.19 10.07 -10.18
C ILE A 13 10.14 11.09 -9.53
N VAL A 14 11.45 10.91 -9.81
CA VAL A 14 12.58 11.41 -9.00
C VAL A 14 12.83 12.93 -9.06
N SER A 15 12.18 13.73 -9.89
CA SER A 15 12.62 15.14 -10.06
C SER A 15 12.00 16.15 -9.09
N GLY A 16 11.31 15.71 -8.03
CA GLY A 16 10.70 16.60 -7.05
C GLY A 16 9.55 17.47 -7.59
N HIS A 17 9.19 17.35 -8.88
CA HIS A 17 8.09 18.11 -9.48
C HIS A 17 6.74 17.70 -8.86
N PHE A 18 6.57 16.42 -8.51
CA PHE A 18 5.38 15.92 -7.80
C PHE A 18 5.36 16.16 -6.30
N SER A 19 6.50 16.51 -5.70
CA SER A 19 6.55 17.01 -4.33
C SER A 19 6.10 18.48 -4.21
N SER A 20 5.89 19.15 -5.36
CA SER A 20 5.51 20.56 -5.40
C SER A 20 3.99 20.74 -5.33
N VAL A 21 3.56 21.69 -4.49
CA VAL A 21 2.17 22.16 -4.31
C VAL A 21 1.50 22.56 -5.64
N LYS A 22 2.28 22.74 -6.71
CA LYS A 22 1.81 23.23 -8.01
C LYS A 22 0.98 22.24 -8.81
N LEU A 23 1.06 20.94 -8.54
CA LEU A 23 0.31 19.91 -9.29
C LEU A 23 -1.05 19.60 -8.68
N TRP A 24 -1.39 20.16 -7.51
CA TRP A 24 -2.66 19.92 -6.82
C TRP A 24 -3.91 20.21 -7.67
N PRO A 25 -3.93 21.21 -8.57
CA PRO A 25 -5.08 21.45 -9.44
C PRO A 25 -5.41 20.30 -10.38
N ASP A 26 -4.44 19.45 -10.72
CA ASP A 26 -4.63 18.34 -11.67
C ASP A 26 -5.16 17.07 -10.99
N PHE A 27 -5.16 17.01 -9.66
CA PHE A 27 -5.66 15.85 -8.92
C PHE A 27 -7.16 15.71 -9.10
N GLN A 28 -7.57 14.53 -9.55
CA GLN A 28 -8.96 14.16 -9.68
C GLN A 28 -9.42 13.52 -8.38
N TRP A 29 -10.54 13.99 -7.84
CA TRP A 29 -11.06 13.53 -6.55
C TRP A 29 -12.35 12.75 -6.73
N LYS A 30 -12.45 11.63 -6.02
CA LYS A 30 -13.70 10.87 -5.84
C LYS A 30 -14.60 11.58 -4.83
N GLN A 31 -15.90 11.29 -4.90
CA GLN A 31 -16.90 11.86 -3.99
C GLN A 31 -16.60 11.62 -2.51
N GLN A 32 -15.88 10.55 -2.16
CA GLN A 32 -15.49 10.24 -0.78
C GLN A 32 -14.22 10.98 -0.31
N GLY A 33 -13.71 11.95 -1.08
CA GLY A 33 -12.50 12.71 -0.74
C GLY A 33 -11.19 11.95 -0.98
N ARG A 34 -11.23 10.91 -1.83
CA ARG A 34 -10.05 10.13 -2.23
C ARG A 34 -9.52 10.60 -3.56
N ILE A 35 -8.23 10.45 -3.81
CA ILE A 35 -7.69 10.69 -5.14
C ILE A 35 -8.21 9.56 -6.06
N ASP A 36 -8.71 9.93 -7.23
CA ASP A 36 -8.90 8.99 -8.32
C ASP A 36 -7.55 8.77 -8.99
N TYR A 37 -6.89 7.68 -8.62
CA TYR A 37 -5.52 7.41 -9.04
C TYR A 37 -5.37 7.37 -10.57
N LEU A 38 -6.31 6.71 -11.26
CA LEU A 38 -6.23 6.57 -12.72
C LEU A 38 -6.53 7.90 -13.42
N GLU A 39 -7.59 8.60 -13.02
CA GLU A 39 -7.96 9.86 -13.66
C GLU A 39 -6.93 10.96 -13.35
N THR A 40 -6.35 10.95 -12.16
CA THR A 40 -5.22 11.81 -11.80
C THR A 40 -4.00 11.51 -12.65
N ALA A 41 -3.64 10.23 -12.83
CA ALA A 41 -2.53 9.85 -13.70
C ALA A 41 -2.73 10.35 -15.14
N LYS A 42 -3.92 10.16 -15.71
CA LYS A 42 -4.27 10.68 -17.05
C LYS A 42 -4.13 12.20 -17.12
N ALA A 43 -4.67 12.94 -16.15
CA ALA A 43 -4.58 14.40 -16.12
C ALA A 43 -3.11 14.87 -16.08
N LEU A 44 -2.29 14.25 -15.24
CA LEU A 44 -0.86 14.58 -15.10
C LEU A 44 -0.06 14.22 -16.36
N ILE A 45 -0.38 13.13 -17.03
CA ILE A 45 0.27 12.76 -18.31
C ILE A 45 0.02 13.82 -19.39
N GLN A 46 -1.15 14.45 -19.39
CA GLN A 46 -1.46 15.52 -20.34
C GLN A 46 -0.85 16.87 -19.96
N ASN A 47 -0.39 17.05 -18.72
CA ASN A 47 0.22 18.31 -18.28
C ASN A 47 1.67 18.46 -18.83
N GLU A 48 1.84 19.34 -19.81
CA GLU A 48 3.13 19.58 -20.46
C GLU A 48 4.19 20.22 -19.56
N ASN A 49 3.81 20.76 -18.40
CA ASN A 49 4.74 21.29 -17.40
C ASN A 49 5.52 20.17 -16.68
N ILE A 50 5.05 18.92 -16.78
CA ILE A 50 5.73 17.76 -16.21
C ILE A 50 6.70 17.21 -17.25
N CYS A 51 7.91 16.86 -16.82
CA CYS A 51 8.93 16.42 -17.77
C CYS A 51 8.51 15.11 -18.48
N PRO A 52 8.86 14.92 -19.77
CA PRO A 52 8.40 13.77 -20.55
C PRO A 52 8.76 12.42 -19.93
N THR A 53 9.91 12.32 -19.26
CA THR A 53 10.36 11.10 -18.57
C THR A 53 9.43 10.70 -17.42
N GLU A 54 8.97 11.67 -16.62
CA GLU A 54 8.07 11.41 -15.50
C GLU A 54 6.68 11.04 -15.97
N ARG A 55 6.19 11.70 -17.02
CA ARG A 55 4.93 11.32 -17.67
C ARG A 55 5.01 9.91 -18.23
N PHE A 56 6.15 9.51 -18.82
CA PHE A 56 6.36 8.16 -19.33
C PHE A 56 6.32 7.12 -18.21
N ILE A 57 7.04 7.36 -17.11
CA ILE A 57 7.01 6.49 -15.92
C ILE A 57 5.58 6.32 -15.40
N LEU A 58 4.83 7.43 -15.31
CA LEU A 58 3.44 7.41 -14.87
C LEU A 58 2.56 6.62 -15.84
N ALA A 59 2.69 6.82 -17.16
CA ALA A 59 1.95 6.06 -18.16
C ALA A 59 2.23 4.55 -18.07
N CYS A 60 3.48 4.16 -17.82
CA CYS A 60 3.86 2.75 -17.61
C CYS A 60 3.17 2.13 -16.40
N ASN A 61 3.17 2.81 -15.25
CA ASN A 61 2.55 2.31 -14.01
C ASN A 61 1.03 2.14 -14.11
N TYR A 62 0.38 2.99 -14.91
CA TYR A 62 -1.06 2.92 -15.14
C TYR A 62 -1.44 2.13 -16.40
N CYS A 63 -0.46 1.51 -17.06
CA CYS A 63 -0.66 0.68 -18.25
C CYS A 63 -1.41 1.42 -19.38
N LEU A 64 -1.10 2.70 -19.58
CA LEU A 64 -1.68 3.54 -20.63
C LEU A 64 -0.88 3.39 -21.93
N GLU A 65 -1.09 2.28 -22.64
CA GLU A 65 -0.27 1.83 -23.78
C GLU A 65 -0.03 2.92 -24.84
N ASP A 66 -1.07 3.62 -25.28
CA ASP A 66 -0.98 4.67 -26.28
C ASP A 66 -0.09 5.84 -25.81
N ASP A 67 -0.28 6.27 -24.55
CA ASP A 67 0.54 7.32 -23.93
C ASP A 67 1.99 6.87 -23.73
N VAL A 68 2.22 5.61 -23.34
CA VAL A 68 3.57 5.03 -23.19
C VAL A 68 4.33 5.14 -24.51
N HIS A 69 3.75 4.70 -25.62
CA HIS A 69 4.39 4.76 -26.93
C HIS A 69 4.58 6.20 -27.41
N ALA A 70 3.57 7.05 -27.26
CA ALA A 70 3.64 8.46 -27.67
C ALA A 70 4.72 9.22 -26.90
N LEU A 71 4.84 9.01 -25.59
CA LEU A 71 5.83 9.66 -24.74
C LEU A 71 7.23 9.13 -25.00
N TRP A 72 7.41 7.81 -25.15
CA TRP A 72 8.72 7.24 -25.45
C TRP A 72 9.34 7.84 -26.71
N ASN A 73 8.54 7.98 -27.77
CA ASN A 73 8.98 8.56 -29.04
C ASN A 73 9.34 10.06 -28.95
N LYS A 74 8.80 10.78 -27.96
CA LYS A 74 9.12 12.19 -27.69
C LYS A 74 10.37 12.36 -26.82
N ILE A 75 10.79 11.32 -26.10
CA ILE A 75 11.96 11.40 -25.21
C ILE A 75 13.25 11.30 -26.05
N PRO A 76 14.21 12.23 -25.88
CA PRO A 76 15.54 12.15 -26.50
C PRO A 76 16.28 10.84 -26.19
N ARG A 77 17.05 10.31 -27.15
CA ARG A 77 17.71 9.00 -27.02
C ARG A 77 18.66 8.90 -25.82
N ASP A 78 19.35 9.98 -25.48
CA ASP A 78 20.22 10.04 -24.31
C ASP A 78 19.43 9.83 -23.00
N LEU A 79 18.24 10.43 -22.90
CA LEU A 79 17.33 10.22 -21.77
C LEU A 79 16.72 8.82 -21.79
N GLN A 80 16.32 8.29 -22.95
CA GLN A 80 15.86 6.90 -23.09
C GLN A 80 16.89 5.91 -22.54
N ASN A 81 18.17 6.07 -22.90
CA ASN A 81 19.26 5.23 -22.40
C ASN A 81 19.42 5.33 -20.88
N ARG A 82 19.28 6.54 -20.31
CA ARG A 82 19.33 6.74 -18.85
C ARG A 82 18.17 6.04 -18.14
N ILE A 83 16.96 6.11 -18.70
CA ILE A 83 15.77 5.44 -18.15
C ILE A 83 15.95 3.92 -18.23
N ALA A 84 16.42 3.39 -19.36
CA ALA A 84 16.66 1.96 -19.53
C ALA A 84 17.67 1.37 -18.54
N LEU A 85 18.69 2.15 -18.16
CA LEU A 85 19.70 1.76 -17.18
C LEU A 85 19.30 2.06 -15.73
N ALA A 86 18.20 2.79 -15.50
CA ALA A 86 17.77 3.17 -14.16
C ALA A 86 17.13 1.98 -13.43
N ASN A 87 17.30 1.94 -12.11
CA ASN A 87 16.68 0.92 -11.26
C ASN A 87 15.21 1.25 -10.99
N LEU A 88 14.39 1.15 -12.05
CA LEU A 88 12.95 1.41 -12.06
C LEU A 88 12.14 0.14 -11.74
N SER A 89 10.84 0.31 -11.58
CA SER A 89 9.94 -0.79 -11.33
C SER A 89 9.99 -1.91 -12.38
N PRO A 90 9.63 -3.16 -12.00
CA PRO A 90 9.56 -4.27 -12.95
C PRO A 90 8.61 -4.01 -14.12
N ILE A 91 7.49 -3.30 -13.90
CA ILE A 91 6.54 -3.00 -14.97
C ILE A 91 7.12 -1.98 -15.96
N ILE A 92 7.84 -0.96 -15.48
CA ILE A 92 8.52 0.00 -16.35
C ILE A 92 9.63 -0.68 -17.16
N GLN A 93 10.44 -1.52 -16.51
CA GLN A 93 11.51 -2.27 -17.18
C GLN A 93 10.97 -3.21 -18.27
N LEU A 94 9.81 -3.81 -18.03
CA LEU A 94 9.11 -4.59 -19.04
C LEU A 94 8.69 -3.74 -20.25
N TRP A 95 8.02 -2.61 -20.00
CA TRP A 95 7.64 -1.66 -21.06
C TRP A 95 8.83 -1.28 -21.92
N ILE A 96 9.92 -0.84 -21.30
CA ILE A 96 11.15 -0.44 -22.00
C ILE A 96 11.68 -1.60 -22.84
N GLY A 97 11.79 -2.79 -22.26
CA GLY A 97 12.31 -3.97 -22.97
C GLY A 97 11.52 -4.32 -24.22
N TRP A 98 10.19 -4.21 -24.19
CA TRP A 98 9.35 -4.47 -25.37
C TRP A 98 9.40 -3.35 -26.40
N ILE A 99 9.36 -2.10 -25.95
CA ILE A 99 9.48 -0.95 -26.85
C ILE A 99 10.81 -1.01 -27.61
N MET A 100 11.91 -1.34 -26.93
CA MET A 100 13.23 -1.50 -27.55
C MET A 100 13.29 -2.63 -28.58
N ARG A 101 12.45 -3.66 -28.46
CA ARG A 101 12.32 -4.75 -29.44
C ARG A 101 11.36 -4.42 -30.59
N GLY A 102 10.63 -3.31 -30.52
CA GLY A 102 9.55 -2.99 -31.46
C GLY A 102 8.34 -3.92 -31.33
N GLU A 103 8.16 -4.52 -30.15
CA GLU A 103 7.09 -5.48 -29.85
C GLU A 103 5.98 -4.83 -29.02
N ARG A 104 4.81 -5.47 -29.01
CA ARG A 104 3.74 -5.14 -28.05
C ARG A 104 3.96 -5.85 -26.72
N LEU A 105 3.32 -5.31 -25.68
CA LEU A 105 3.32 -5.89 -24.34
C LEU A 105 2.72 -7.30 -24.35
N ASP A 106 3.50 -8.31 -23.98
CA ASP A 106 2.99 -9.67 -23.74
C ASP A 106 2.72 -9.87 -22.25
N TRP A 107 1.45 -9.72 -21.87
CA TRP A 107 0.99 -9.84 -20.49
C TRP A 107 1.36 -11.16 -19.81
N SER A 108 1.58 -12.24 -20.57
CA SER A 108 2.03 -13.53 -20.00
C SER A 108 3.43 -13.45 -19.36
N GLN A 109 4.25 -12.48 -19.77
CA GLN A 109 5.60 -12.27 -19.20
C GLN A 109 5.60 -11.43 -17.93
N VAL A 110 4.47 -10.78 -17.59
CA VAL A 110 4.37 -9.94 -16.40
C VAL A 110 4.54 -10.76 -15.13
N VAL A 111 3.89 -11.92 -15.01
CA VAL A 111 4.02 -12.79 -13.83
C VAL A 111 5.46 -13.29 -13.65
N PRO A 112 6.14 -13.85 -14.67
CA PRO A 112 7.56 -14.18 -14.59
C PRO A 112 8.46 -13.01 -14.21
N ALA A 113 8.19 -11.80 -14.69
CA ALA A 113 8.95 -10.61 -14.33
C ALA A 113 8.72 -10.19 -12.88
N CYS A 114 7.46 -10.17 -12.43
CA CYS A 114 7.09 -9.95 -11.04
C CYS A 114 7.79 -10.95 -10.13
N ARG A 115 7.80 -12.25 -10.47
CA ARG A 115 8.53 -13.28 -9.71
C ARG A 115 10.04 -13.03 -9.67
N ARG A 116 10.66 -12.69 -10.81
CA ARG A 116 12.11 -12.46 -10.92
C ARG A 116 12.59 -11.18 -10.26
N ALA A 117 11.73 -10.19 -10.09
CA ALA A 117 12.04 -9.00 -9.33
C ALA A 117 12.48 -9.42 -7.91
N ARG A 118 13.77 -9.28 -7.61
CA ARG A 118 14.34 -9.62 -6.30
C ARG A 118 13.74 -8.71 -5.22
N SER A 119 13.69 -9.15 -3.97
CA SER A 119 13.37 -8.30 -2.82
C SER A 119 14.41 -7.19 -2.53
N THR A 120 15.44 -7.04 -3.38
CA THR A 120 16.48 -6.00 -3.29
C THR A 120 15.93 -4.57 -3.46
N PHE A 121 14.66 -4.42 -3.84
CA PHE A 121 13.95 -3.15 -3.86
C PHE A 121 13.32 -2.89 -2.48
N GLY A 122 14.16 -2.52 -1.51
CA GLY A 122 13.69 -2.19 -0.16
C GLY A 122 12.76 -0.98 -0.17
N ALA A 123 11.63 -1.08 0.56
CA ALA A 123 10.78 0.01 1.09
C ALA A 123 10.29 1.15 0.15
N THR A 124 10.75 1.26 -1.09
CA THR A 124 10.52 2.42 -1.97
C THR A 124 9.71 2.09 -3.21
N TYR A 125 9.16 0.88 -3.33
CA TYR A 125 8.32 0.54 -4.47
C TYR A 125 7.03 -0.14 -4.01
N LYS A 126 5.96 0.66 -3.94
CA LYS A 126 4.60 0.14 -3.93
C LYS A 126 4.17 0.08 -5.41
N PRO A 127 3.85 -1.10 -5.97
CA PRO A 127 3.32 -1.22 -7.31
C PRO A 127 1.97 -0.54 -7.26
N VAL A 128 1.95 0.71 -7.67
CA VAL A 128 0.74 1.32 -8.16
C VAL A 128 0.30 0.44 -9.32
N GLY A 129 -0.85 -0.20 -9.16
CA GLY A 129 -1.58 -0.72 -10.30
C GLY A 129 -1.48 -2.22 -10.57
N LEU A 130 -1.36 -3.09 -9.55
CA LEU A 130 -1.73 -4.51 -9.79
C LEU A 130 -3.16 -4.56 -10.35
N ARG A 131 -4.05 -3.72 -9.83
CA ARG A 131 -5.38 -3.54 -10.40
C ARG A 131 -5.37 -3.08 -11.87
N MET A 132 -4.42 -2.23 -12.27
CA MET A 132 -4.36 -1.65 -13.61
C MET A 132 -4.06 -2.72 -14.66
N PHE A 133 -3.17 -3.66 -14.36
CA PHE A 133 -2.86 -4.74 -15.29
C PHE A 133 -3.62 -6.05 -15.05
N ALA A 134 -4.29 -6.23 -13.91
CA ALA A 134 -5.03 -7.47 -13.63
C ALA A 134 -6.13 -7.78 -14.65
N GLN A 135 -6.67 -6.76 -15.36
CA GLN A 135 -7.62 -6.99 -16.45
C GLN A 135 -7.02 -7.74 -17.64
N HIS A 136 -5.69 -7.77 -17.75
CA HIS A 136 -4.96 -8.44 -18.81
C HIS A 136 -4.34 -9.78 -18.38
N LEU A 137 -4.50 -10.16 -17.11
CA LEU A 137 -3.99 -11.41 -16.55
C LEU A 137 -5.09 -12.48 -16.50
N THR A 138 -4.68 -13.74 -16.51
CA THR A 138 -5.60 -14.82 -16.15
C THR A 138 -5.99 -14.73 -14.67
N PRO A 139 -7.11 -15.35 -14.25
CA PRO A 139 -7.47 -15.40 -12.83
C PRO A 139 -6.37 -16.00 -11.94
N GLU A 140 -5.69 -17.04 -12.42
CA GLU A 140 -4.60 -17.70 -11.69
C GLU A 140 -3.35 -16.79 -11.59
N ASP A 141 -2.98 -16.13 -12.68
CA ASP A 141 -1.87 -15.17 -12.69
C ASP A 141 -2.14 -13.98 -11.77
N THR A 142 -3.37 -13.48 -11.77
CA THR A 142 -3.83 -12.43 -10.86
C THR A 142 -3.67 -12.88 -9.41
N ARG A 143 -4.17 -14.08 -9.08
CA ARG A 143 -4.08 -14.65 -7.74
C ARG A 143 -2.62 -14.75 -7.28
N GLN A 144 -1.73 -15.25 -8.12
CA GLN A 144 -0.32 -15.37 -7.80
C GLN A 144 0.35 -14.01 -7.60
N CYS A 145 0.02 -13.01 -8.44
CA CYS A 145 0.54 -11.66 -8.26
C CYS A 145 0.06 -11.03 -6.94
N VAL A 146 -1.20 -11.26 -6.55
CA VAL A 146 -1.73 -10.81 -5.24
C VAL A 146 -0.93 -11.43 -4.10
N ILE A 147 -0.77 -12.76 -4.09
CA ILE A 147 -0.03 -13.47 -3.02
C ILE A 147 1.41 -12.97 -2.94
N LEU A 148 2.13 -12.93 -4.07
CA LEU A 148 3.51 -12.44 -4.13
C LEU A 148 3.63 -10.99 -3.63
N SER A 149 2.65 -10.14 -3.95
CA SER A 149 2.65 -8.74 -3.50
C SER A 149 2.43 -8.62 -2.00
N ILE A 150 1.61 -9.49 -1.40
CA ILE A 150 1.37 -9.55 0.05
C ILE A 150 2.62 -10.07 0.77
N GLU A 151 3.23 -11.16 0.29
CA GLU A 151 4.43 -11.75 0.88
C GLU A 151 5.61 -10.78 0.89
N ARG A 152 5.75 -10.01 -0.19
CA ARG A 152 6.82 -9.01 -0.37
C ARG A 152 6.51 -7.67 0.29
N ARG A 153 5.31 -7.48 0.85
CA ARG A 153 4.87 -6.23 1.51
C ARG A 153 4.83 -5.03 0.57
N VAL A 154 4.57 -5.29 -0.70
CA VAL A 154 4.53 -4.25 -1.74
C VAL A 154 3.09 -3.92 -2.12
N MET A 155 2.10 -4.75 -1.76
CA MET A 155 0.71 -4.54 -2.16
C MET A 155 0.10 -3.26 -1.59
N HIS A 156 -0.44 -2.40 -2.46
CA HIS A 156 -1.23 -1.26 -2.05
C HIS A 156 -2.55 -1.71 -1.40
N TYR A 157 -2.96 -1.05 -0.31
CA TYR A 157 -4.12 -1.47 0.49
C TYR A 157 -5.44 -1.40 -0.29
N ASP A 158 -5.60 -0.47 -1.23
CA ASP A 158 -6.78 -0.44 -2.11
C ASP A 158 -6.83 -1.60 -3.09
N ASP A 159 -5.67 -2.00 -3.64
CA ASP A 159 -5.60 -3.15 -4.53
C ASP A 159 -5.94 -4.41 -3.74
N LEU A 160 -5.39 -4.55 -2.53
CA LEU A 160 -5.71 -5.66 -1.65
C LEU A 160 -7.21 -5.71 -1.33
N TYR A 161 -7.82 -4.59 -0.95
CA TYR A 161 -9.26 -4.52 -0.72
C TYR A 161 -10.07 -4.90 -1.97
N TYR A 162 -9.68 -4.39 -3.14
CA TYR A 162 -10.34 -4.68 -4.42
C TYR A 162 -10.29 -6.18 -4.76
N PHE A 163 -9.12 -6.81 -4.66
CA PHE A 163 -8.98 -8.24 -4.96
C PHE A 163 -9.64 -9.10 -3.88
N PHE A 164 -9.49 -8.74 -2.60
CA PHE A 164 -10.15 -9.43 -1.50
C PHE A 164 -11.66 -9.49 -1.70
N LYS A 165 -12.28 -8.38 -2.14
CA LYS A 165 -13.72 -8.32 -2.43
C LYS A 165 -14.16 -9.15 -3.64
N LYS A 166 -13.27 -9.43 -4.57
CA LYS A 166 -13.55 -10.23 -5.77
C LYS A 166 -13.31 -11.73 -5.57
N MET A 167 -12.49 -12.10 -4.59
CA MET A 167 -12.21 -13.49 -4.23
C MET A 167 -13.46 -14.20 -3.71
N SER A 168 -13.57 -15.50 -3.98
CA SER A 168 -14.60 -16.34 -3.35
C SER A 168 -14.38 -16.42 -1.84
N THR A 169 -15.38 -16.90 -1.11
CA THR A 169 -15.27 -17.11 0.35
C THR A 169 -14.12 -18.05 0.70
N GLU A 170 -13.97 -19.15 -0.04
CA GLU A 170 -12.90 -20.13 0.14
C GLU A 170 -11.52 -19.52 -0.10
N GLU A 171 -11.41 -18.66 -1.12
CA GLU A 171 -10.17 -17.96 -1.44
C GLU A 171 -9.80 -16.93 -0.36
N GLN A 172 -10.78 -16.18 0.15
CA GLN A 172 -10.59 -15.24 1.25
C GLN A 172 -10.16 -15.98 2.52
N ILE A 173 -10.78 -17.12 2.84
CA ILE A 173 -10.41 -17.95 4.00
C ILE A 173 -8.95 -18.38 3.87
N LYS A 174 -8.57 -18.99 2.74
CA LYS A 174 -7.18 -19.43 2.52
C LYS A 174 -6.18 -18.27 2.61
N LEU A 175 -6.52 -17.11 2.04
CA LEU A 175 -5.67 -15.93 2.14
C LEU A 175 -5.52 -15.46 3.60
N MET A 176 -6.59 -15.54 4.40
CA MET A 176 -6.55 -15.19 5.81
C MET A 176 -5.75 -16.20 6.63
N GLU A 177 -5.86 -17.51 6.36
CA GLU A 177 -5.04 -18.54 7.01
C GLU A 177 -3.54 -18.26 6.87
N ASP A 178 -3.11 -17.88 5.67
CA ASP A 178 -1.70 -17.64 5.39
C ASP A 178 -1.22 -16.23 5.81
N HIS A 179 -2.12 -15.23 5.73
CA HIS A 179 -1.72 -13.81 5.75
C HIS A 179 -2.63 -12.88 6.56
N ALA A 180 -3.45 -13.38 7.51
CA ALA A 180 -4.42 -12.59 8.28
C ALA A 180 -3.86 -11.28 8.84
N PHE A 181 -2.70 -11.32 9.49
CA PHE A 181 -2.06 -10.12 10.03
C PHE A 181 -1.84 -9.04 8.97
N ARG A 182 -1.31 -9.40 7.80
CA ARG A 182 -1.00 -8.46 6.72
C ARG A 182 -2.27 -7.90 6.10
N VAL A 183 -3.25 -8.78 5.86
CA VAL A 183 -4.54 -8.40 5.30
C VAL A 183 -5.22 -7.39 6.22
N MET A 184 -5.29 -7.69 7.51
CA MET A 184 -6.00 -6.85 8.47
C MET A 184 -5.27 -5.55 8.77
N LYS A 185 -3.94 -5.56 8.79
CA LYS A 185 -3.14 -4.34 8.87
C LYS A 185 -3.45 -3.38 7.72
N SER A 186 -3.64 -3.89 6.50
CA SER A 186 -3.97 -3.04 5.34
C SER A 186 -5.31 -2.31 5.49
N PHE A 187 -6.26 -2.90 6.21
CA PHE A 187 -7.58 -2.30 6.43
C PHE A 187 -7.60 -1.24 7.54
N LEU A 188 -6.44 -0.93 8.17
CA LEU A 188 -6.31 0.21 9.07
C LEU A 188 -6.12 1.55 8.34
N HIS A 189 -5.82 1.52 7.04
CA HIS A 189 -5.71 2.70 6.20
C HIS A 189 -7.09 3.27 5.87
N TRP A 190 -7.18 4.60 5.78
CA TRP A 190 -8.42 5.26 5.37
C TRP A 190 -8.75 4.97 3.90
N PRO A 191 -10.02 4.66 3.58
CA PRO A 191 -11.23 4.62 4.41
C PRO A 191 -11.64 3.20 4.87
N LEU A 192 -10.71 2.25 4.89
CA LEU A 192 -11.00 0.82 5.05
C LEU A 192 -11.22 0.39 6.51
N GLN A 193 -11.12 1.29 7.48
CA GLN A 193 -11.27 0.96 8.91
C GLN A 193 -12.65 0.40 9.22
N ASN A 194 -13.70 0.87 8.55
CA ASN A 194 -15.04 0.28 8.70
C ASN A 194 -15.09 -1.18 8.22
N PHE A 195 -14.29 -1.52 7.22
CA PHE A 195 -14.14 -2.91 6.76
C PHE A 195 -13.36 -3.75 7.77
N PHE A 196 -12.26 -3.21 8.32
CA PHE A 196 -11.54 -3.83 9.45
C PHE A 196 -12.50 -4.17 10.60
N MET A 197 -13.33 -3.22 11.02
CA MET A 197 -14.26 -3.37 12.14
C MET A 197 -15.27 -4.51 11.92
N ARG A 198 -15.75 -4.70 10.68
CA ARG A 198 -16.67 -5.79 10.33
C ARG A 198 -16.01 -7.17 10.40
N MET A 199 -14.69 -7.24 10.24
CA MET A 199 -13.94 -8.50 10.25
C MET A 199 -13.45 -8.93 11.64
N ILE A 200 -13.55 -8.06 12.65
CA ILE A 200 -12.99 -8.33 13.98
C ILE A 200 -13.55 -9.63 14.59
N ASP A 201 -14.83 -9.96 14.38
CA ASP A 201 -15.40 -11.17 15.00
C ASP A 201 -14.86 -12.46 14.37
N SER A 202 -14.55 -12.44 13.08
CA SER A 202 -14.09 -13.63 12.33
C SER A 202 -12.57 -13.79 12.32
N ILE A 203 -11.81 -12.77 12.71
CA ILE A 203 -10.35 -12.78 12.55
C ILE A 203 -9.62 -13.73 13.51
N TRP A 204 -10.23 -14.03 14.67
CA TRP A 204 -9.54 -14.69 15.78
C TRP A 204 -9.15 -16.15 15.50
N ILE A 205 -9.82 -16.80 14.56
CA ILE A 205 -9.47 -18.17 14.14
C ILE A 205 -8.19 -18.19 13.27
N PHE A 206 -7.80 -17.04 12.70
CA PHE A 206 -6.67 -16.92 11.80
C PHE A 206 -5.45 -16.25 12.44
N LEU A 207 -5.64 -15.45 13.48
CA LEU A 207 -4.52 -14.80 14.16
C LEU A 207 -3.85 -15.74 15.16
N SER A 208 -2.54 -15.59 15.31
CA SER A 208 -1.82 -16.09 16.49
C SER A 208 -1.76 -15.03 17.60
N GLU A 209 -1.43 -15.44 18.83
CA GLU A 209 -1.23 -14.52 19.95
C GLU A 209 -0.09 -13.50 19.67
N GLU A 210 0.94 -13.93 18.94
CA GLU A 210 2.02 -13.04 18.48
C GLU A 210 1.52 -12.00 17.48
N GLN A 211 0.74 -12.42 16.48
CA GLN A 211 0.17 -11.51 15.49
C GLN A 211 -0.82 -10.53 16.12
N PHE A 212 -1.55 -10.94 17.16
CA PHE A 212 -2.38 -10.04 17.95
C PHE A 212 -1.56 -8.96 18.67
N ARG A 213 -0.48 -9.35 19.35
CA ARG A 213 0.47 -8.39 19.96
C ARG A 213 0.97 -7.40 18.92
N ASP A 214 1.37 -7.90 17.75
CA ASP A 214 1.90 -7.07 16.67
C ASP A 214 0.81 -6.15 16.09
N MET A 215 -0.46 -6.58 16.04
CA MET A 215 -1.58 -5.74 15.60
C MET A 215 -1.86 -4.61 16.59
N LEU A 216 -1.84 -4.89 17.91
CA LEU A 216 -1.94 -3.85 18.94
C LEU A 216 -0.82 -2.82 18.80
N HIS A 217 0.40 -3.31 18.57
CA HIS A 217 1.55 -2.46 18.35
C HIS A 217 1.36 -1.55 17.13
N VAL A 218 0.85 -2.10 16.02
CA VAL A 218 0.55 -1.33 14.80
C VAL A 218 -0.49 -0.24 15.10
N ILE A 219 -1.64 -0.61 15.67
CA ILE A 219 -2.72 0.34 15.99
C ILE A 219 -2.21 1.45 16.94
N ILE A 220 -1.47 1.08 17.99
CA ILE A 220 -1.01 2.05 18.99
C ILE A 220 0.18 2.86 18.48
N CYS A 221 1.32 2.23 18.23
CA CYS A 221 2.55 2.97 17.98
C CYS A 221 2.58 3.60 16.59
N GLN A 222 1.90 3.02 15.60
CA GLN A 222 2.03 3.43 14.20
C GLN A 222 0.84 4.22 13.68
N VAL A 223 -0.33 4.09 14.30
CA VAL A 223 -1.52 4.87 13.93
C VAL A 223 -1.80 5.94 14.97
N ILE A 224 -2.11 5.52 16.21
CA ILE A 224 -2.50 6.44 17.29
C ILE A 224 -1.32 7.33 17.65
N LEU A 225 -0.18 6.82 18.12
CA LEU A 225 0.92 7.69 18.57
C LEU A 225 1.54 8.55 17.44
N LYS A 226 1.37 8.16 16.17
CA LYS A 226 1.78 8.97 15.01
C LYS A 226 0.79 10.10 14.66
N GLY A 227 -0.42 10.10 15.20
CA GLY A 227 -1.37 11.19 15.03
C GLY A 227 -2.24 11.18 13.82
N TRP A 228 -2.63 9.98 13.42
CA TRP A 228 -3.66 9.81 12.40
C TRP A 228 -5.02 10.22 12.99
N ARG A 229 -5.80 10.97 12.19
CA ARG A 229 -7.07 11.62 12.60
C ARG A 229 -8.19 11.44 11.58
N ASP A 230 -7.97 10.60 10.59
CA ASP A 230 -8.90 10.25 9.52
C ASP A 230 -9.94 9.20 9.96
N PHE A 231 -9.77 8.59 11.14
CA PHE A 231 -10.73 7.69 11.77
C PHE A 231 -10.65 7.75 13.31
N ASP A 232 -11.70 7.30 14.01
CA ASP A 232 -11.66 7.12 15.47
C ASP A 232 -10.91 5.84 15.84
N TYR A 233 -9.58 5.94 15.85
CA TYR A 233 -8.71 4.81 16.16
C TYR A 233 -8.72 4.42 17.64
N LEU A 234 -9.15 5.30 18.55
CA LEU A 234 -9.31 4.95 19.97
C LEU A 234 -10.50 4.02 20.14
N MET A 235 -11.64 4.34 19.51
CA MET A 235 -12.80 3.44 19.45
C MET A 235 -12.44 2.13 18.75
N LEU A 236 -11.70 2.18 17.63
CA LEU A 236 -11.24 0.96 16.94
C LEU A 236 -10.40 0.08 17.86
N LEU A 237 -9.42 0.65 18.57
CA LEU A 237 -8.59 -0.07 19.53
C LEU A 237 -9.43 -0.66 20.66
N GLU A 238 -10.39 0.09 21.19
CA GLU A 238 -11.28 -0.37 22.25
C GLU A 238 -12.07 -1.59 21.81
N VAL A 239 -12.71 -1.54 20.63
CA VAL A 239 -13.48 -2.66 20.11
C VAL A 239 -12.60 -3.86 19.82
N PHE A 240 -11.45 -3.66 19.17
CA PHE A 240 -10.48 -4.73 18.89
C PHE A 240 -10.00 -5.41 20.17
N TRP A 241 -9.68 -4.64 21.21
CA TRP A 241 -9.30 -5.18 22.51
C TRP A 241 -10.46 -5.88 23.21
N ASN A 242 -11.65 -5.29 23.26
CA ASN A 242 -12.77 -5.85 24.01
C ASN A 242 -13.21 -7.18 23.42
N LYS A 243 -13.23 -7.29 22.09
CA LYS A 243 -13.57 -8.52 21.35
C LYS A 243 -12.48 -9.59 21.35
N SER A 244 -11.25 -9.28 21.77
CA SER A 244 -10.16 -10.26 21.72
C SER A 244 -10.32 -11.38 22.77
N PRO A 245 -9.93 -12.63 22.45
CA PRO A 245 -10.03 -13.75 23.37
C PRO A 245 -9.24 -13.52 24.68
N PRO A 246 -9.70 -14.03 25.83
CA PRO A 246 -9.00 -13.86 27.11
C PRO A 246 -7.57 -14.43 27.13
N ALA A 247 -7.30 -15.50 26.36
CA ALA A 247 -5.95 -16.06 26.21
C ALA A 247 -4.97 -15.03 25.63
N TYR A 248 -5.41 -14.28 24.63
CA TYR A 248 -4.60 -13.28 23.93
C TYR A 248 -4.25 -12.11 24.87
N LYS A 249 -5.21 -11.67 25.68
CA LYS A 249 -4.99 -10.62 26.70
C LYS A 249 -3.95 -11.04 27.74
N ARG A 250 -4.02 -12.29 28.20
CA ARG A 250 -3.03 -12.88 29.12
C ARG A 250 -1.65 -12.99 28.49
N PHE A 251 -1.58 -13.38 27.21
CA PHE A 251 -0.32 -13.47 26.47
C PHE A 251 0.44 -12.13 26.45
N VAL A 252 -0.27 -11.02 26.21
CA VAL A 252 0.37 -9.70 26.13
C VAL A 252 0.52 -8.98 27.47
N GLU A 253 0.01 -9.50 28.58
CA GLU A 253 -0.05 -8.82 29.89
C GLU A 253 1.33 -8.32 30.37
N LYS A 254 2.40 -9.05 30.04
CA LYS A 254 3.78 -8.69 30.38
C LYS A 254 4.48 -7.84 29.31
N ASP A 255 3.87 -7.67 28.13
CA ASP A 255 4.44 -6.88 27.04
C ASP A 255 4.20 -5.38 27.27
N PRO A 256 5.17 -4.50 26.95
CA PRO A 256 5.00 -3.05 27.04
C PRO A 256 3.73 -2.52 26.36
N VAL A 257 3.26 -3.16 25.28
CA VAL A 257 2.05 -2.74 24.57
C VAL A 257 0.80 -2.82 25.45
N TYR A 258 0.74 -3.75 26.40
CA TYR A 258 -0.41 -3.90 27.30
C TYR A 258 -0.61 -2.67 28.17
N LYS A 259 0.47 -2.13 28.75
CA LYS A 259 0.42 -0.90 29.54
C LYS A 259 -0.06 0.29 28.73
N LEU A 260 0.25 0.31 27.43
CA LEU A 260 -0.24 1.34 26.52
C LEU A 260 -1.75 1.17 26.27
N VAL A 261 -2.22 -0.06 26.02
CA VAL A 261 -3.66 -0.32 25.85
C VAL A 261 -4.45 0.10 27.09
N THR A 262 -4.03 -0.33 28.28
CA THR A 262 -4.74 -0.01 29.54
C THR A 262 -4.64 1.47 29.86
N GLY A 263 -3.45 2.07 29.72
CA GLY A 263 -3.26 3.50 29.92
C GLY A 263 -4.11 4.36 28.98
N LEU A 264 -4.29 3.95 27.72
CA LEU A 264 -5.14 4.66 26.75
C LEU A 264 -6.63 4.54 27.09
N LYS A 265 -7.06 3.42 27.66
CA LYS A 265 -8.45 3.19 28.09
C LYS A 265 -8.84 4.01 29.32
N ASP A 266 -7.92 4.17 30.27
CA ASP A 266 -8.15 4.95 31.48
C ASP A 266 -8.15 6.47 31.19
N THR A 267 -7.68 6.89 30.02
CA THR A 267 -7.58 8.28 29.61
C THR A 267 -8.80 8.78 28.85
N VAL A 268 -9.93 8.87 29.56
CA VAL A 268 -11.09 9.64 29.13
C VAL A 268 -10.69 11.12 29.06
N LYS A 269 -10.38 11.63 27.85
CA LYS A 269 -10.11 13.05 27.52
C LYS A 269 -8.69 13.59 27.81
N ILE A 270 -7.63 12.89 27.39
CA ILE A 270 -6.31 13.53 27.30
C ILE A 270 -6.17 14.34 25.98
N PRO A 271 -5.76 15.62 26.03
CA PRO A 271 -5.42 16.38 24.82
C PRO A 271 -4.29 15.72 24.04
N TRP A 272 -4.40 15.69 22.72
CA TRP A 272 -3.42 15.12 21.77
C TRP A 272 -1.94 15.34 22.14
N LYS A 273 -1.63 16.55 22.63
CA LYS A 273 -0.26 16.98 23.02
C LYS A 273 0.39 16.09 24.09
N LYS A 274 -0.38 15.36 24.90
CA LYS A 274 0.10 14.41 25.91
C LYS A 274 0.24 12.98 25.37
N LEU A 275 -0.46 12.61 24.29
CA LEU A 275 -0.27 11.32 23.60
C LEU A 275 1.07 11.28 22.85
N SER A 276 1.45 12.40 22.22
CA SER A 276 2.75 12.54 21.54
C SER A 276 3.97 12.45 22.46
N SER A 277 3.81 12.58 23.78
CA SER A 277 4.90 12.38 24.75
C SER A 277 5.08 10.93 25.20
N ILE A 278 4.16 10.03 24.83
CA ILE A 278 4.28 8.60 25.15
C ILE A 278 5.30 7.98 24.19
N LYS A 279 6.48 7.65 24.71
CA LYS A 279 7.52 6.96 23.93
C LYS A 279 7.17 5.46 23.83
N CYS A 280 6.98 4.98 22.60
CA CYS A 280 6.91 3.54 22.31
C CYS A 280 8.35 2.97 22.30
N ASN A 281 8.77 2.29 23.37
CA ASN A 281 10.10 1.65 23.46
C ASN A 281 10.21 0.32 22.69
N CYS A 282 9.18 -0.02 21.94
CA CYS A 282 9.05 -1.22 21.12
C CYS A 282 9.97 -1.24 19.87
N HIS A 283 10.50 -0.10 19.42
CA HIS A 283 11.33 0.02 18.22
C HIS A 283 12.67 -0.75 18.25
N SER A 284 12.97 -1.45 19.35
CA SER A 284 14.16 -2.28 19.55
C SER A 284 14.00 -3.74 19.08
N LYS A 285 12.83 -4.18 18.61
CA LYS A 285 12.63 -5.54 18.07
C LYS A 285 12.70 -5.56 16.53
N PRO A 286 13.59 -6.37 15.89
CA PRO A 286 13.78 -6.44 14.44
C PRO A 286 12.55 -6.89 13.62
N HIS A 287 11.51 -7.40 14.28
CA HIS A 287 10.36 -8.04 13.62
C HIS A 287 9.12 -7.15 13.49
N ILE A 288 9.17 -5.90 13.98
CA ILE A 288 8.00 -5.02 13.99
C ILE A 288 7.80 -4.40 12.61
N LEU A 289 6.65 -4.73 12.01
CA LEU A 289 6.27 -4.31 10.67
C LEU A 289 5.59 -2.93 10.70
N TYR A 290 6.26 -1.91 10.17
CA TYR A 290 5.74 -0.54 10.06
C TYR A 290 4.60 -0.43 9.05
N ILE A 291 3.53 0.31 9.38
CA ILE A 291 2.62 0.92 8.42
C ILE A 291 3.49 1.89 7.64
N GLU A 292 3.92 1.42 6.47
CA GLU A 292 4.49 2.22 5.40
C GLU A 292 3.35 2.68 4.50
#